data_AF-A0A2W7UJW5-F1
#
_entry.id   AF-A0A2W7UJW5-F1
#
_cell.length_a   1.000
_cell.length_b   1.000
_cell.length_c   1.000
_cell.angle_alpha   90.00
_cell.angle_beta   90.00
_cell.angle_gamma   90.00
#
_symmetry.space_group_name_H-M   'P 1'
#
loop_
_entity.id
_entity.type
_entity.pdbx_description
1 polymer ?
#
loop_
_entity_poly.entity_id
_entity_poly.type
_entity_poly.pdbx_seq_one_letter_code
_entity_poly.pdbx_strand_id
1 'polypeptide(L)'
;MSSDNLNLGIHEFAHVLHYQGSQSSDSSGVLFSRMYAVINEEVSETAFREQLMQSNYFRVYAFTNQFEFLAVILENYFETPLEFKTRFPDLYQKVGLMLNQKA
;
A
#
# COMPACT_ATOMS: atom_id res chain seq x y z
N MET A 1 15.85 18.98 -0.78
CA MET A 1 16.84 17.92 -1.08
C MET A 1 16.62 16.82 -0.06
N SER A 2 15.60 15.98 -0.25
CA SER A 2 15.13 15.14 0.85
C SER A 2 14.41 13.90 0.32
N SER A 3 15.21 12.86 0.09
CA SER A 3 14.82 11.47 0.32
C SER A 3 13.72 10.85 -0.55
N ASP A 4 13.60 11.23 -1.82
CA ASP A 4 12.69 10.53 -2.76
C ASP A 4 13.16 9.10 -3.10
N ASN A 5 14.42 8.77 -2.80
CA ASN A 5 15.11 7.59 -3.34
C ASN A 5 15.43 6.46 -2.34
N LEU A 6 14.82 6.42 -1.14
CA LEU A 6 15.23 5.39 -0.16
C LEU A 6 14.91 3.97 -0.68
N ASN A 7 13.76 3.78 -1.36
CA ASN A 7 13.23 2.46 -1.75
C ASN A 7 12.63 2.39 -3.16
N LEU A 8 13.23 3.10 -4.11
CA LEU A 8 12.85 3.07 -5.53
C LEU A 8 12.63 1.64 -6.07
N GLY A 9 13.40 0.65 -5.60
CA GLY A 9 13.21 -0.74 -6.02
C GLY A 9 11.82 -1.30 -5.67
N ILE A 10 11.36 -1.11 -4.43
CA ILE A 10 10.02 -1.55 -4.00
C ILE A 10 8.94 -0.67 -4.65
N HIS A 11 9.23 0.62 -4.77
CA HIS A 11 8.35 1.60 -5.42
C HIS A 11 8.03 1.21 -6.86
N GLU A 12 9.05 1.02 -7.70
CA GLU A 12 8.86 0.61 -9.10
C GLU A 12 8.26 -0.80 -9.20
N PHE A 13 8.62 -1.69 -8.27
CA PHE A 13 7.99 -3.01 -8.19
C PHE A 13 6.49 -2.92 -7.87
N ALA A 14 6.05 -1.99 -7.03
CA ALA A 14 4.64 -1.76 -6.74
C ALA A 14 3.84 -1.42 -8.00
N HIS A 15 4.40 -0.56 -8.86
CA HIS A 15 3.78 -0.19 -10.14
C HIS A 15 3.68 -1.39 -11.09
N VAL A 16 4.74 -2.19 -11.20
CA VAL A 16 4.74 -3.44 -12.00
C VAL A 16 3.73 -4.45 -11.44
N LEU A 17 3.68 -4.62 -10.13
CA LEU A 17 2.76 -5.52 -9.45
C LEU A 17 1.30 -5.11 -9.70
N HIS A 18 0.99 -3.82 -9.62
CA HIS A 18 -0.33 -3.29 -9.95
C HIS A 18 -0.70 -3.57 -11.41
N TYR A 19 0.23 -3.34 -12.35
CA TYR A 19 0.01 -3.62 -13.76
C TYR A 19 -0.26 -5.11 -14.02
N GLN A 20 0.52 -6.01 -13.41
CA GLN A 20 0.33 -7.45 -13.57
C GLN A 20 -0.95 -7.94 -12.88
N GLY A 21 -1.22 -7.47 -11.66
CA GLY A 21 -2.38 -7.86 -10.87
C GLY A 21 -3.71 -7.45 -11.50
N SER A 22 -3.74 -6.29 -12.19
CA SER A 22 -4.93 -5.80 -12.90
C SER A 22 -5.20 -6.51 -14.24
N GLN A 23 -4.18 -7.13 -14.83
CA GLN A 23 -4.28 -7.84 -16.12
C GLN A 23 -4.44 -9.35 -15.96
N SER A 24 -4.10 -9.91 -14.79
CA SER A 24 -4.16 -11.36 -14.54
C SER A 24 -5.57 -11.83 -14.19
N SER A 25 -5.97 -12.96 -14.78
CA SER A 25 -7.22 -13.67 -14.48
C SER A 25 -7.03 -14.87 -13.55
N ASP A 26 -5.81 -15.11 -13.06
CA ASP A 26 -5.56 -16.13 -12.05
C ASP A 26 -6.10 -15.70 -10.67
N SER A 27 -6.18 -16.67 -9.73
CA SER A 27 -6.71 -16.42 -8.39
C SER A 27 -5.97 -15.33 -7.62
N SER A 28 -4.66 -15.18 -7.85
CA SER A 28 -3.82 -14.20 -7.17
C SER A 28 -4.05 -12.79 -7.72
N GLY A 29 -4.16 -12.64 -9.04
CA GLY A 29 -4.51 -11.38 -9.71
C GLY A 29 -5.91 -10.88 -9.33
N VAL A 30 -6.89 -11.79 -9.28
CA VAL A 30 -8.25 -11.45 -8.83
C VAL A 30 -8.26 -11.02 -7.36
N LEU A 31 -7.52 -11.71 -6.49
CA LEU A 31 -7.39 -11.34 -5.08
C LEU A 31 -6.71 -9.97 -4.92
N PHE A 32 -5.60 -9.74 -5.63
CA PHE A 32 -4.89 -8.47 -5.64
C PHE A 32 -5.83 -7.33 -6.04
N SER A 33 -6.50 -7.44 -7.20
CA SER A 33 -7.39 -6.40 -7.74
C SER A 33 -8.54 -6.10 -6.78
N ARG A 34 -9.12 -7.14 -6.16
CA ARG A 34 -10.18 -6.97 -5.15
C ARG A 34 -9.67 -6.22 -3.93
N MET A 35 -8.56 -6.65 -3.34
CA MET A 35 -8.04 -6.04 -2.12
C MET A 35 -7.52 -4.62 -2.36
N TYR A 36 -6.92 -4.36 -3.52
CA TYR A 36 -6.54 -3.02 -3.95
C TYR A 36 -7.75 -2.09 -4.01
N ALA A 37 -8.88 -2.54 -4.56
CA ALA A 37 -10.12 -1.76 -4.60
C ALA A 37 -10.64 -1.45 -3.18
N VAL A 38 -10.66 -2.45 -2.29
CA VAL A 38 -11.08 -2.28 -0.88
C VAL A 38 -10.20 -1.26 -0.16
N ILE A 39 -8.88 -1.36 -0.29
CA ILE A 39 -7.93 -0.43 0.35
C ILE A 39 -8.14 0.99 -0.19
N ASN A 40 -8.30 1.15 -1.50
CA ASN A 40 -8.53 2.47 -2.10
C ASN A 40 -9.85 3.10 -1.69
N GLU A 41 -10.91 2.30 -1.56
CA GLU A 41 -12.20 2.79 -1.05
C GLU A 41 -12.04 3.34 0.37
N GLU A 42 -11.42 2.56 1.28
CA GLU A 42 -11.20 3.00 2.66
C GLU A 42 -10.32 4.25 2.76
N VAL A 43 -9.24 4.31 1.98
CA VAL A 43 -8.30 5.45 1.99
C VAL A 43 -8.87 6.69 1.31
N SER A 44 -9.93 6.54 0.52
CA SER A 44 -10.68 7.66 -0.04
C SER A 44 -11.59 8.33 0.99
N GLU A 45 -11.90 7.65 2.11
CA GLU A 45 -12.67 8.24 3.21
C GLU A 45 -11.85 9.32 3.91
N THR A 46 -12.39 10.55 3.92
CA THR A 46 -11.68 11.75 4.42
C THR A 46 -11.12 11.56 5.83
N ALA A 47 -11.91 11.00 6.74
CA ALA A 47 -11.48 10.80 8.13
C ALA A 47 -10.30 9.83 8.24
N PHE A 48 -10.33 8.72 7.48
CA PHE A 48 -9.24 7.75 7.49
C PHE A 48 -8.00 8.30 6.80
N ARG A 49 -8.16 8.99 5.68
CA ARG A 49 -7.07 9.69 4.99
C ARG A 49 -6.37 10.69 5.90
N GLU A 50 -7.13 11.51 6.63
CA GLU A 50 -6.61 12.47 7.59
C GLU A 50 -5.86 11.77 8.73
N GLN A 51 -6.40 10.67 9.26
CA GLN A 51 -5.71 9.85 10.27
C GLN A 51 -4.36 9.34 9.75
N LEU A 52 -4.30 8.83 8.51
CA LEU A 52 -3.06 8.38 7.88
C LEU A 52 -2.06 9.52 7.72
N MET A 53 -2.51 10.70 7.27
CA MET A 53 -1.65 11.89 7.12
C MET A 53 -1.10 12.41 8.45
N GLN A 54 -1.97 12.55 9.47
CA GLN A 54 -1.61 13.05 10.80
C GLN A 54 -0.72 12.09 11.59
N SER A 55 -0.68 10.83 11.17
CA SER A 55 0.20 9.83 11.77
C SER A 55 1.69 10.13 11.54
N ASN A 56 2.04 10.89 10.50
CA ASN A 56 3.42 11.08 10.04
C ASN A 56 4.17 9.74 9.77
N TYR A 57 3.46 8.63 9.61
CA TYR A 57 4.05 7.33 9.28
C TYR A 57 4.32 7.20 7.78
N PHE A 58 3.26 7.34 7.00
CA PHE A 58 3.34 7.31 5.55
C PHE A 58 3.88 8.65 5.06
N ARG A 59 4.82 8.57 4.10
CA ARG A 59 5.40 9.77 3.48
C ARG A 59 4.28 10.62 2.86
N VAL A 60 4.41 11.95 2.92
CA VAL A 60 3.42 12.89 2.35
C VAL A 60 3.16 12.59 0.86
N TYR A 61 4.17 12.07 0.16
CA TYR A 61 4.09 11.65 -1.24
C TYR A 61 3.04 10.55 -1.50
N ALA A 62 2.73 9.70 -0.51
CA ALA A 62 1.69 8.68 -0.60
C ALA A 62 0.31 9.28 -0.91
N PHE A 63 0.10 10.57 -0.62
CA PHE A 63 -1.18 11.24 -0.79
C PHE A 63 -1.29 12.02 -2.12
N THR A 64 -0.33 11.85 -3.04
CA THR A 64 -0.36 12.47 -4.38
C THR A 64 -1.39 11.80 -5.30
N ASN A 65 -1.44 10.47 -5.36
CA ASN A 65 -2.46 9.69 -6.06
C ASN A 65 -2.49 8.24 -5.54
N GLN A 66 -3.44 7.42 -6.00
CA GLN A 66 -3.61 6.03 -5.54
C GLN A 66 -2.43 5.10 -5.84
N PHE A 67 -1.66 5.35 -6.92
CA PHE A 67 -0.49 4.55 -7.27
C PHE A 67 0.68 4.87 -6.34
N GLU A 68 0.88 6.15 -6.01
CA GLU A 68 1.88 6.55 -5.01
C GLU A 68 1.52 6.04 -3.62
N PHE A 69 0.22 6.03 -3.30
CA PHE A 69 -0.26 5.43 -2.08
C PHE A 69 0.13 3.95 -2.02
N LEU A 70 -0.19 3.18 -3.06
CA LEU A 70 0.16 1.76 -3.16
C LEU A 70 1.67 1.53 -3.02
N ALA A 71 2.50 2.35 -3.67
CA ALA A 71 3.94 2.21 -3.59
C ALA A 71 4.45 2.43 -2.17
N VAL A 72 3.99 3.51 -1.50
CA VAL A 72 4.43 3.82 -0.13
C VAL A 72 3.90 2.81 0.90
N ILE A 73 2.68 2.28 0.76
CA ILE A 73 2.21 1.22 1.68
C ILE A 73 3.02 -0.07 1.51
N LEU A 74 3.45 -0.42 0.30
CA LEU A 74 4.28 -1.59 0.06
C LEU A 74 5.71 -1.42 0.57
N GLU A 75 6.30 -0.23 0.43
CA GLU A 75 7.55 0.13 1.10
C GLU A 75 7.45 -0.13 2.62
N ASN A 76 6.44 0.44 3.28
CA ASN A 76 6.26 0.27 4.73
C ASN A 76 5.96 -1.19 5.12
N TYR A 77 5.24 -1.94 4.29
CA TYR A 77 4.93 -3.35 4.53
C TYR A 77 6.19 -4.22 4.56
N PHE A 78 7.17 -3.95 3.69
CA PHE A 78 8.41 -4.72 3.63
C PHE A 78 9.51 -4.20 4.54
N GLU A 79 9.61 -2.88 4.73
CA GLU A 79 10.72 -2.26 5.47
C GLU A 79 10.46 -2.10 6.95
N THR A 80 9.24 -1.72 7.32
CA THR A 80 8.86 -1.47 8.71
C THR A 80 7.62 -2.29 9.12
N PRO A 81 7.58 -3.61 8.83
CA PRO A 81 6.38 -4.44 9.01
C PRO A 81 5.84 -4.42 10.44
N LEU A 82 6.72 -4.38 11.44
CA LEU A 82 6.32 -4.35 12.86
C LEU A 82 5.68 -3.02 13.24
N GLU A 83 6.21 -1.90 12.75
CA GLU A 83 5.63 -0.59 13.00
C GLU A 83 4.29 -0.46 12.27
N PHE A 84 4.22 -0.87 10.99
CA PHE A 84 2.99 -0.87 10.23
C PHE A 84 1.91 -1.68 10.94
N LYS A 85 2.21 -2.93 11.31
CA LYS A 85 1.28 -3.81 12.03
C LYS A 85 0.84 -3.23 13.37
N THR A 86 1.71 -2.50 14.07
CA THR A 86 1.38 -1.88 15.36
C THR A 86 0.46 -0.67 15.18
N ARG A 87 0.74 0.18 14.20
CA ARG A 87 0.06 1.46 14.01
C ARG A 87 -1.25 1.34 13.24
N PHE A 88 -1.28 0.46 12.25
CA PHE A 88 -2.42 0.24 11.35
C PHE A 88 -2.64 -1.26 11.10
N PRO A 89 -2.98 -2.04 12.15
CA PRO A 89 -3.06 -3.51 12.08
C PRO A 89 -4.02 -4.00 10.98
N ASP A 90 -5.16 -3.34 10.84
CA ASP A 90 -6.20 -3.70 9.87
C ASP A 90 -5.75 -3.41 8.43
N LEU A 91 -5.14 -2.25 8.17
CA LEU A 91 -4.56 -1.93 6.87
C LEU A 91 -3.38 -2.88 6.52
N TYR A 92 -2.52 -3.19 7.49
CA TYR A 92 -1.43 -4.16 7.32
C TYR A 92 -1.95 -5.54 6.91
N GLN A 93 -3.01 -6.02 7.57
CA GLN A 93 -3.64 -7.30 7.22
C GLN A 93 -4.20 -7.30 5.80
N LYS A 94 -4.85 -6.20 5.37
CA LYS A 94 -5.38 -6.07 4.00
C LYS A 94 -4.27 -6.07 2.96
N VAL A 95 -3.14 -5.41 3.23
CA VAL A 95 -1.95 -5.45 2.37
C VAL A 95 -1.39 -6.88 2.29
N GLY A 96 -1.31 -7.59 3.41
CA GLY A 96 -0.92 -9.01 3.43
C GLY A 96 -1.82 -9.89 2.56
N LEU A 97 -3.14 -9.71 2.67
CA LEU A 97 -4.12 -10.41 1.82
C LEU A 97 -3.98 -10.05 0.34
N MET A 98 -3.75 -8.76 0.02
CA MET A 98 -3.51 -8.30 -1.35
C MET A 98 -2.28 -8.97 -1.98
N LEU A 99 -1.24 -9.25 -1.18
CA LEU A 99 -0.02 -9.93 -1.59
C LEU A 99 -0.09 -11.46 -1.46
N ASN A 100 -1.24 -12.01 -1.06
CA ASN A 100 -1.42 -13.44 -0.75
C ASN A 100 -0.37 -13.97 0.28
N GLN A 101 -0.06 -13.16 1.28
CA GLN A 101 0.84 -13.51 2.39
C GLN A 101 0.06 -13.80 3.66
N LYS A 102 0.57 -14.71 4.50
CA LYS A 102 0.02 -14.98 5.83
C LYS A 102 0.45 -13.87 6.79
N ALA A 103 -0.50 -13.24 7.46
CA ALA A 103 -0.31 -12.15 8.43
C ALA A 103 0.25 -12.61 9.80
#